data_AF-A0AAX1TNW3-F1
#
_entry.id   AF-A0AAX1TNW3-F1
#
_cell.length_a   1.000
_cell.length_b   1.000
_cell.length_c   1.000
_cell.angle_alpha   90.00
_cell.angle_beta   90.00
_cell.angle_gamma   90.00
#
_symmetry.space_group_name_H-M   'P 1'
#
loop_
_entity.id
_entity.type
_entity.pdbx_description
1 polymer ?
#
loop_
_entity_poly.entity_id
_entity_poly.type
_entity_poly.pdbx_seq_one_letter_code
_entity_poly.pdbx_strand_id
1 'polypeptide(L)'
;MIKIKKSKGSLGFGLIFVAICLVILGVTTLKERYFEKSVLAINNKTTSRINNVKIIYANDNEIIEVGEIKRESKYKHKIDTKKTGTILLGYTGYNKKTYLYQVVSQITPKMDRVEVILDDSSHPEKIKIKIGNK
;
A
#
# COMPACT_ATOMS: atom_id res chain seq x y z
N MET A 1 -65.53 2.74 0.14
CA MET A 1 -64.84 1.44 0.01
C MET A 1 -63.59 1.64 -0.85
N ILE A 2 -62.41 1.80 -0.24
CA ILE A 2 -61.17 2.13 -0.96
C ILE A 2 -60.51 0.83 -1.46
N LYS A 3 -60.46 0.64 -2.79
CA LYS A 3 -59.79 -0.50 -3.43
C LYS A 3 -58.27 -0.26 -3.47
N ILE A 4 -57.54 -0.91 -2.56
CA ILE A 4 -56.08 -0.96 -2.60
C ILE A 4 -55.68 -1.96 -3.70
N LYS A 5 -55.16 -1.45 -4.83
CA LYS A 5 -54.53 -2.27 -5.88
C LYS A 5 -53.25 -2.89 -5.31
N LYS A 6 -53.22 -4.22 -5.17
CA LYS A 6 -51.98 -4.97 -4.89
C LYS A 6 -51.01 -4.80 -6.07
N SER A 7 -49.98 -3.98 -5.87
CA SER A 7 -48.88 -3.82 -6.80
C SER A 7 -48.08 -5.14 -6.88
N LYS A 8 -48.10 -5.81 -8.04
CA LYS A 8 -47.25 -6.96 -8.38
C LYS A 8 -45.82 -6.50 -8.78
N GLY A 9 -45.27 -5.50 -8.09
CA GLY A 9 -44.03 -4.82 -8.47
C GLY A 9 -42.80 -5.18 -7.62
N SER A 10 -42.78 -6.33 -6.95
CA SER A 10 -41.75 -6.62 -5.92
C SER A 10 -40.73 -7.70 -6.34
N LEU A 11 -41.13 -8.69 -7.15
CA LEU A 11 -40.26 -9.83 -7.48
C LEU A 11 -39.11 -9.49 -8.44
N GLY A 12 -39.34 -8.61 -9.43
CA GLY A 12 -38.31 -8.20 -10.40
C GLY A 12 -37.23 -7.29 -9.80
N PHE A 13 -37.62 -6.39 -8.90
CA PHE A 13 -36.69 -5.49 -8.21
C PHE A 13 -35.76 -6.26 -7.26
N GLY A 14 -36.26 -7.30 -6.59
CA GLY A 14 -35.45 -8.15 -5.73
C GLY A 14 -34.33 -8.88 -6.50
N LEU A 15 -34.64 -9.42 -7.69
CA LEU A 15 -33.65 -10.11 -8.52
C LEU A 15 -32.57 -9.16 -9.05
N ILE A 16 -32.95 -7.95 -9.45
CA ILE A 16 -31.99 -6.92 -9.90
C ILE A 16 -31.07 -6.51 -8.75
N PHE A 17 -31.62 -6.34 -7.54
CA PHE A 17 -30.83 -6.01 -6.36
C PHE A 17 -29.82 -7.10 -5.99
N VAL A 18 -30.23 -8.38 -6.04
CA VAL A 18 -29.33 -9.52 -5.80
C VAL A 18 -28.22 -9.58 -6.84
N ALA A 19 -28.53 -9.36 -8.13
CA ALA A 19 -27.52 -9.33 -9.19
C ALA A 19 -26.49 -8.21 -8.96
N ILE A 20 -26.94 -7.00 -8.57
CA ILE A 20 -26.04 -5.89 -8.23
C ILE A 20 -25.16 -6.23 -7.03
N CYS A 21 -25.72 -6.83 -5.98
CA CYS A 21 -24.94 -7.27 -4.81
C CYS A 21 -23.88 -8.30 -5.19
N LEU A 22 -24.20 -9.27 -6.05
CA LEU A 22 -23.23 -10.27 -6.54
C LEU A 22 -22.12 -9.65 -7.38
N VAL A 23 -22.44 -8.64 -8.21
CA VAL A 23 -21.42 -7.89 -8.97
C VAL A 23 -20.52 -7.10 -8.03
N ILE A 24 -21.09 -6.41 -7.02
CA ILE A 24 -20.30 -5.67 -6.03
C ILE A 24 -19.40 -6.63 -5.23
N LEU A 25 -19.94 -7.74 -4.74
CA LEU A 25 -19.18 -8.78 -4.03
C LEU A 25 -18.10 -9.41 -4.92
N GLY A 26 -18.38 -9.64 -6.20
CA GLY A 26 -17.40 -10.11 -7.18
C GLY A 26 -16.27 -9.11 -7.39
N VAL A 27 -16.59 -7.82 -7.55
CA VAL A 27 -15.60 -6.75 -7.73
C VAL A 27 -14.76 -6.54 -6.46
N THR A 28 -15.35 -6.63 -5.27
CA THR A 28 -14.60 -6.52 -4.00
C THR A 28 -13.72 -7.73 -3.74
N THR A 29 -14.20 -8.94 -3.98
CA THR A 29 -13.39 -10.17 -3.82
C THR A 29 -12.27 -10.29 -4.85
N LEU A 30 -12.48 -9.82 -6.09
CA LEU A 30 -11.39 -9.64 -7.06
C LEU A 30 -10.38 -8.63 -6.52
N LYS A 31 -10.84 -7.45 -6.05
CA LYS A 31 -9.95 -6.42 -5.49
C LYS A 31 -9.12 -6.96 -4.32
N GLU A 32 -9.70 -7.79 -3.45
CA GLU A 32 -9.01 -8.46 -2.34
C GLU A 32 -8.00 -9.53 -2.80
N ARG A 33 -8.35 -10.38 -3.78
CA ARG A 33 -7.37 -11.34 -4.35
C ARG A 33 -6.24 -10.66 -5.12
N TYR A 34 -6.45 -9.44 -5.62
CA TYR A 34 -5.40 -8.63 -6.25
C TYR A 34 -4.43 -7.98 -5.25
N PHE A 35 -4.72 -8.02 -3.95
CA PHE A 35 -3.81 -7.59 -2.88
C PHE A 35 -2.73 -8.63 -2.56
N GLU A 36 -2.82 -9.86 -3.06
CA GLU A 36 -1.75 -10.85 -2.97
C GLU A 36 -0.93 -10.86 -4.26
N LYS A 37 0.17 -10.10 -4.24
CA LYS A 37 1.40 -10.26 -5.05
C LYS A 37 2.28 -9.04 -4.72
N SER A 38 3.17 -9.22 -3.74
CA SER A 38 4.27 -8.31 -3.41
C SER A 38 3.86 -6.90 -2.94
N VAL A 39 3.74 -6.73 -1.62
CA VAL A 39 3.38 -5.43 -1.00
C VAL A 39 4.54 -4.87 -0.18
N LEU A 40 4.90 -3.62 -0.46
CA LEU A 40 5.72 -2.79 0.42
C LEU A 40 4.81 -2.16 1.47
N ALA A 41 4.95 -2.56 2.72
CA ALA A 41 4.29 -1.96 3.85
C ALA A 41 5.30 -1.13 4.64
N ILE A 42 5.12 0.18 4.70
CA ILE A 42 5.98 1.06 5.49
C ILE A 42 5.17 1.58 6.65
N ASN A 43 5.66 1.32 7.85
CA ASN A 43 5.11 1.83 9.09
C ASN A 43 6.04 2.93 9.60
N ASN A 44 5.62 4.17 9.35
CA ASN A 44 6.36 5.33 9.81
C ASN A 44 5.95 5.67 11.24
N LYS A 45 6.74 5.25 12.23
CA LYS A 45 6.53 5.57 13.65
C LYS A 45 7.28 6.82 14.09
N THR A 46 7.87 7.56 13.16
CA THR A 46 8.69 8.73 13.51
C THR A 46 7.81 9.85 14.01
N THR A 47 8.24 10.53 15.07
CA THR A 47 7.46 11.59 15.73
C THR A 47 8.03 12.98 15.47
N SER A 48 9.34 13.13 15.27
CA SER A 48 9.96 14.47 15.20
C SER A 48 11.21 14.58 14.33
N ARG A 49 12.12 13.61 14.35
CA ARG A 49 13.48 13.74 13.81
C ARG A 49 13.58 13.42 12.32
N ILE A 50 12.64 12.64 11.81
CA ILE A 50 12.55 12.27 10.40
C ILE A 50 11.37 12.99 9.75
N ASN A 51 11.65 13.64 8.62
CA ASN A 51 10.70 14.39 7.81
C ASN A 51 10.72 13.95 6.36
N ASN A 52 9.58 14.15 5.68
CA ASN A 52 9.44 13.98 4.24
C ASN A 52 9.97 12.64 3.74
N VAL A 53 9.42 11.55 4.29
CA VAL A 53 9.78 10.20 3.86
C VAL A 53 9.20 9.98 2.46
N LYS A 54 10.07 9.91 1.46
CA LYS A 54 9.77 9.63 0.06
C LYS A 54 10.12 8.20 -0.26
N ILE A 55 9.28 7.55 -1.05
CA ILE A 55 9.52 6.21 -1.57
C ILE A 55 9.95 6.36 -3.01
N ILE A 56 11.12 5.81 -3.30
CA ILE A 56 11.76 5.95 -4.61
C ILE A 56 11.98 4.55 -5.16
N TYR A 57 11.49 4.33 -6.36
CA TYR A 57 11.83 3.17 -7.16
C TYR A 57 12.98 3.57 -8.09
N ALA A 58 14.09 2.86 -8.06
CA ALA A 58 15.23 3.12 -8.92
C ALA A 58 15.63 1.86 -9.68
N ASN A 59 15.68 1.92 -11.01
CA ASN A 59 16.32 0.93 -11.85
C ASN A 59 17.46 1.59 -12.66
N ASP A 60 18.11 0.83 -13.53
CA ASP A 60 19.27 1.31 -14.29
C ASP A 60 18.94 2.46 -15.27
N ASN A 61 17.66 2.63 -15.64
CA ASN A 61 17.21 3.57 -16.66
C ASN A 61 16.35 4.71 -16.13
N GLU A 62 15.78 4.58 -14.93
CA GLU A 62 14.72 5.45 -14.42
C GLU A 62 14.68 5.48 -12.89
N ILE A 63 14.48 6.69 -12.36
CA ILE A 63 14.17 6.93 -10.95
C ILE A 63 12.76 7.49 -10.88
N ILE A 64 11.87 6.77 -10.21
CA ILE A 64 10.44 7.11 -10.09
C ILE A 64 10.14 7.39 -8.62
N GLU A 65 9.66 8.60 -8.31
CA GLU A 65 9.09 8.89 -7.00
C GLU A 65 7.67 8.31 -6.93
N VAL A 66 7.47 7.40 -5.99
CA VAL A 66 6.27 6.57 -5.90
C VAL A 66 5.25 7.16 -4.93
N GLY A 67 5.72 7.95 -3.97
CA GLY A 67 4.87 8.65 -3.04
C GLY A 67 5.60 9.09 -1.78
N GLU A 68 4.85 9.79 -0.93
CA GLU A 68 5.32 10.34 0.33
C GLU A 68 4.56 9.73 1.51
N ILE A 69 5.24 9.58 2.65
CA ILE A 69 4.69 9.00 3.87
C ILE A 69 4.79 10.03 4.99
N LYS A 70 3.63 10.38 5.54
CA LYS A 70 3.55 11.28 6.70
C LYS A 70 4.06 10.58 7.97
N ARG A 71 4.40 11.37 8.98
CA ARG A 71 4.72 10.85 10.32
C ARG A 71 3.56 10.04 10.89
N GLU A 72 3.89 9.10 11.78
CA GLU A 72 2.91 8.28 12.51
C GLU A 72 1.84 7.64 11.61
N SER A 73 2.24 7.25 10.39
CA SER A 73 1.33 6.76 9.37
C SER A 73 1.81 5.45 8.77
N LYS A 74 0.85 4.67 8.26
CA LYS A 74 1.12 3.44 7.54
C LYS A 74 0.86 3.68 6.06
N TYR A 75 1.79 3.23 5.24
CA TYR A 75 1.67 3.29 3.80
C TYR A 75 1.83 1.88 3.22
N LYS A 76 1.01 1.57 2.23
CA LYS A 76 1.08 0.33 1.47
C LYS A 76 1.22 0.65 0.00
N HIS A 77 2.20 0.05 -0.64
CA HIS A 77 2.41 0.16 -2.06
C HIS A 77 2.60 -1.21 -2.69
N LYS A 78 2.02 -1.36 -3.88
CA LYS A 78 2.14 -2.59 -4.65
C LYS A 78 3.45 -2.55 -5.41
N ILE A 79 4.33 -3.51 -5.13
CA ILE A 79 5.60 -3.64 -5.84
C ILE A 79 5.32 -4.36 -7.16
N ASP A 80 5.71 -3.76 -8.28
CA ASP A 80 5.70 -4.45 -9.57
C ASP A 80 6.91 -5.37 -9.67
N THR A 81 6.71 -6.66 -9.43
CA THR A 81 7.77 -7.68 -9.49
C THR A 81 8.23 -8.04 -10.89
N LYS A 82 7.56 -7.53 -11.93
CA LYS A 82 8.04 -7.66 -13.31
C LYS A 82 9.16 -6.67 -13.62
N LYS A 83 9.31 -5.60 -12.82
CA LYS A 83 10.35 -4.62 -12.99
C LYS A 83 11.54 -4.95 -12.08
N THR A 84 12.72 -5.03 -12.68
CA THR A 84 13.99 -5.16 -11.95
C THR A 84 14.43 -3.78 -11.47
N GLY A 85 14.68 -3.65 -10.18
CA GLY A 85 15.09 -2.38 -9.58
C GLY A 85 15.21 -2.48 -8.06
N THR A 86 15.49 -1.35 -7.45
CA THR A 86 15.71 -1.18 -6.01
C THR A 86 14.66 -0.24 -5.44
N ILE A 87 14.31 -0.43 -4.17
CA ILE A 87 13.43 0.49 -3.45
C ILE A 87 14.29 1.23 -2.44
N LEU A 88 14.29 2.55 -2.56
CA LEU A 88 14.97 3.46 -1.65
C LEU A 88 13.93 4.25 -0.85
N LEU A 89 14.30 4.58 0.38
CA LEU A 89 13.61 5.59 1.18
C LEU A 89 14.47 6.83 1.28
N GLY A 90 13.99 7.92 0.71
CA GLY A 90 14.54 9.26 0.93
C GLY A 90 13.91 9.86 2.17
N TYR A 91 14.69 10.42 3.08
CA TYR A 91 14.13 11.20 4.19
C TYR A 91 15.06 12.34 4.58
N THR A 92 14.48 13.42 5.10
CA THR A 92 15.22 14.56 5.62
C THR A 92 15.30 14.45 7.14
N GLY A 93 16.52 14.34 7.67
CA GLY A 93 16.77 14.32 9.10
C GLY A 93 16.64 15.71 9.74
N TYR A 94 16.69 15.77 11.07
CA TYR A 94 16.61 17.01 11.84
C TYR A 94 17.68 18.05 11.46
N ASN A 95 18.85 17.59 11.01
CA ASN A 95 19.95 18.43 10.56
C ASN A 95 19.77 18.97 9.12
N LYS A 96 18.55 18.85 8.55
CA LYS A 96 18.20 19.24 7.18
C LYS A 96 18.98 18.52 6.08
N LYS A 97 19.72 17.46 6.42
CA LYS A 97 20.37 16.59 5.43
C LYS A 97 19.38 15.54 4.96
N THR A 98 19.40 15.25 3.67
CA THR A 98 18.64 14.17 3.07
C THR A 98 19.49 12.91 3.06
N TYR A 99 18.88 11.81 3.49
CA TYR A 99 19.47 10.48 3.49
C TYR A 99 18.67 9.59 2.55
N LEU A 100 19.39 8.74 1.83
CA LEU A 100 18.80 7.70 1.00
C LEU A 100 19.16 6.36 1.63
N TYR A 101 18.14 5.58 1.97
CA TYR A 101 18.33 4.26 2.53
C TYR A 101 17.79 3.20 1.58
N GLN A 102 18.65 2.27 1.18
CA GLN A 102 18.23 1.16 0.35
C GLN A 102 17.47 0.14 1.20
N VAL A 103 16.18 0.01 0.93
CA VAL A 103 15.30 -0.93 1.65
C VAL A 103 15.30 -2.28 0.98
N VAL A 104 15.18 -2.28 -0.34
CA VAL A 104 15.18 -3.49 -1.16
C VAL A 104 16.28 -3.34 -2.18
N SER A 105 17.28 -4.20 -2.08
CA SER A 105 18.43 -4.21 -2.98
C SER A 105 18.09 -4.70 -4.37
N GLN A 106 17.13 -5.62 -4.49
CA GLN A 106 16.61 -6.08 -5.75
C GLN A 106 15.19 -6.59 -5.57
N ILE A 107 14.27 -6.05 -6.36
CA ILE A 107 12.90 -6.55 -6.44
C ILE A 107 12.92 -7.88 -7.17
N THR A 108 12.40 -8.93 -6.54
CA THR A 108 12.33 -10.26 -7.13
C THR A 108 10.89 -10.79 -7.13
N PRO A 109 10.52 -11.66 -8.09
CA PRO A 109 9.21 -12.30 -8.12
C PRO A 109 8.85 -13.14 -6.88
N LYS A 110 9.84 -13.49 -6.04
CA LYS A 110 9.66 -14.28 -4.82
C LYS A 110 9.34 -13.43 -3.58
N MET A 111 9.38 -12.11 -3.68
CA MET A 111 9.08 -11.22 -2.56
C MET A 111 7.57 -11.13 -2.34
N ASP A 112 7.08 -11.66 -1.23
CA ASP A 112 5.65 -11.57 -0.90
C ASP A 112 5.31 -10.29 -0.14
N ARG A 113 6.12 -9.95 0.88
CA ARG A 113 5.91 -8.74 1.67
C ARG A 113 7.22 -8.16 2.19
N VAL A 114 7.42 -6.87 1.94
CA VAL A 114 8.52 -6.10 2.56
C VAL A 114 7.89 -5.16 3.58
N GLU A 115 8.22 -5.35 4.86
CA GLU A 115 7.80 -4.46 5.93
C GLU A 115 8.97 -3.60 6.39
N VAL A 116 8.79 -2.28 6.35
CA VAL A 116 9.76 -1.32 6.84
C VAL A 116 9.18 -0.61 8.03
N ILE A 117 9.94 -0.53 9.11
CA ILE A 117 9.59 0.22 10.30
C ILE A 117 10.62 1.34 10.45
N LEU A 118 10.15 2.58 10.27
CA LEU A 118 10.93 3.77 10.55
C LEU A 118 10.65 4.20 11.98
N ASP A 119 11.69 4.30 12.79
CA ASP A 119 11.60 4.62 14.21
C ASP A 119 12.72 5.59 14.59
N ASP A 120 12.34 6.78 15.09
CA ASP A 120 13.26 7.83 15.53
C ASP A 120 13.41 7.92 17.05
N SER A 121 12.89 6.94 17.80
CA SER A 121 12.96 6.88 19.27
C SER A 121 14.39 6.69 19.82
N SER A 122 15.34 6.24 19.01
CA SER A 122 16.74 6.05 19.39
C SER A 122 17.69 6.74 18.42
N HIS A 123 18.86 7.18 18.89
CA HIS A 123 19.91 7.80 18.07
C HIS A 123 21.15 6.87 18.02
N PRO A 124 21.74 6.60 16.84
CA PRO A 124 21.29 7.03 15.51
C PRO A 124 19.92 6.44 15.14
N GLU A 125 19.19 7.12 14.26
CA GLU A 125 17.85 6.72 13.81
C GLU A 125 17.88 5.27 13.30
N LYS A 126 16.93 4.44 13.72
CA LYS A 126 16.92 3.00 13.38
C LYS A 126 15.88 2.72 12.31
N ILE A 127 16.35 2.32 11.13
CA ILE A 127 15.49 1.76 10.08
C ILE A 127 15.52 0.24 10.23
N LYS A 128 14.41 -0.35 10.67
CA LYS A 128 14.27 -1.81 10.76
C LYS A 128 13.56 -2.31 9.51
N ILE A 129 14.21 -3.19 8.76
CA ILE A 129 13.62 -3.84 7.59
C ILE A 129 13.32 -5.29 7.95
N LYS A 130 12.09 -5.71 7.72
CA LYS A 130 11.64 -7.10 7.81
C LYS A 130 11.19 -7.54 6.42
N ILE A 131 11.96 -8.40 5.78
CA ILE A 131 11.59 -9.02 4.51
C ILE A 131 10.92 -10.35 4.84
N GLY A 132 9.62 -10.46 4.54
CA GLY A 132 8.87 -11.70 4.64
C GLY A 132 8.86 -12.41 3.29
N ASN A 133 9.58 -13.53 3.22
CA ASN A 133 9.44 -14.50 2.14
C ASN A 133 8.63 -15.66 2.71
N LYS A 134 7.54 -16.03 2.04
CA LYS A 134 6.75 -17.21 2.41
C LYS A 134 7.34 -18.47 1.78
#